data_AF-A0A2N5Q2A7-F1
#
_entry.id   AF-A0A2N5Q2A7-F1
#
_cell.length_a   1.000
_cell.length_b   1.000
_cell.length_c   1.000
_cell.angle_alpha   90.00
_cell.angle_beta   90.00
_cell.angle_gamma   90.00
#
_symmetry.space_group_name_H-M   'P 1'
#
loop_
_entity.id
_entity.type
_entity.pdbx_description
1 polymer ?
#
loop_
_entity_poly.entity_id
_entity_poly.type
_entity_poly.pdbx_seq_one_letter_code
_entity_poly.pdbx_strand_id
1 'polypeptide(L)'
;MEEPGFWDNPDQSRQTMQVLKSLQDSVKQIEQMYADYEDLGLLIEMSQEEQDEETVQEIEEELLRFEGEFEELRIQTLLTGEYDRDHAIVTLHAGAGGTESCDWANMLYRMYTRWAEKKGFSVEVLDYLEGDVAGIKGVTFEVRGENAYGYLRSEKGVHRLVRISPFNAAGKRQTSFASCDVIPDIEEDIDIEINDDDIRIDTYRSSGAGGQHINKTSSAIRITHFPTGIVVQCQNERSQHMNKDKAMQMLKAKLYLMKQQEQADKVSGIRGEIKEIGFGSQIRSYVMQPYTLVKDHRTNMEISNVNGVLDGNLDPFINAYLSAPKNPEE
;
A
#
# COMPACT_ATOMS: atom_id res chain seq x y z
N MET A 1 -23.59 10.88 -21.50
CA MET A 1 -24.92 10.34 -21.12
C MET A 1 -26.02 10.73 -22.09
N GLU A 2 -26.04 11.97 -22.60
CA GLU A 2 -27.08 12.42 -23.58
C GLU A 2 -26.83 11.98 -25.02
N GLU A 3 -25.68 11.35 -25.31
CA GLU A 3 -25.36 10.91 -26.66
C GLU A 3 -26.10 9.60 -27.02
N PRO A 4 -26.70 9.49 -28.22
CA PRO A 4 -27.33 8.26 -28.69
C PRO A 4 -26.28 7.15 -28.82
N GLY A 5 -26.48 6.02 -28.15
CA GLY A 5 -25.58 4.86 -28.18
C GLY A 5 -24.64 4.73 -26.97
N PHE A 6 -24.66 5.68 -26.03
CA PHE A 6 -23.88 5.58 -24.79
C PHE A 6 -24.17 4.32 -23.96
N TRP A 7 -25.39 3.78 -24.09
CA TRP A 7 -25.84 2.58 -23.39
C TRP A 7 -25.62 1.28 -24.18
N ASP A 8 -25.06 1.36 -25.38
CA ASP A 8 -24.88 0.19 -26.26
C ASP A 8 -23.73 -0.71 -25.78
N ASN A 9 -22.80 -0.18 -24.97
CA ASN A 9 -21.72 -0.94 -24.35
C ASN A 9 -21.81 -0.89 -22.81
N PRO A 10 -22.47 -1.89 -22.18
CA PRO A 10 -22.77 -1.89 -20.74
C PRO A 10 -21.54 -1.73 -19.84
N ASP A 11 -20.39 -2.29 -20.24
CA ASP A 11 -19.16 -2.24 -19.45
C ASP A 11 -18.55 -0.84 -19.44
N GLN A 12 -18.47 -0.18 -20.60
CA GLN A 12 -18.02 1.21 -20.70
C GLN A 12 -18.99 2.19 -20.02
N SER A 13 -20.31 1.99 -20.16
CA SER A 13 -21.30 2.85 -19.48
C SER A 13 -21.18 2.73 -17.96
N ARG A 14 -20.90 1.52 -17.44
CA ARG A 14 -20.75 1.26 -16.00
C ARG A 14 -19.47 1.91 -15.45
N GLN A 15 -18.33 1.74 -16.11
CA GLN A 15 -17.08 2.41 -15.72
C GLN A 15 -17.24 3.93 -15.74
N THR A 16 -17.84 4.48 -16.80
CA THR A 16 -18.07 5.93 -16.90
C THR A 16 -19.00 6.44 -15.81
N MET A 17 -20.06 5.70 -15.47
CA MET A 17 -20.95 6.07 -14.35
C MET A 17 -20.25 6.00 -12.99
N GLN A 18 -19.35 5.03 -12.78
CA GLN A 18 -18.56 4.96 -11.55
C GLN A 18 -17.63 6.18 -11.42
N VAL A 19 -16.93 6.55 -12.49
CA VAL A 19 -16.06 7.74 -12.51
C VAL A 19 -16.87 9.02 -12.31
N LEU A 20 -18.05 9.14 -12.92
CA LEU A 20 -18.89 10.32 -12.74
C LEU A 20 -19.40 10.43 -11.31
N LYS A 21 -19.76 9.30 -10.70
CA LYS A 21 -20.18 9.28 -9.30
C LYS A 21 -19.06 9.70 -8.35
N SER A 22 -17.84 9.17 -8.52
CA SER A 22 -16.71 9.56 -7.68
C SER A 22 -16.40 11.05 -7.82
N LEU A 23 -16.42 11.59 -9.04
CA LEU A 23 -16.24 13.03 -9.27
C LEU A 23 -17.34 13.88 -8.62
N GLN A 24 -18.60 13.46 -8.69
CA GLN A 24 -19.71 14.15 -8.02
C GLN A 24 -19.57 14.12 -6.50
N ASP A 25 -19.16 12.98 -5.95
CA ASP A 25 -18.92 12.83 -4.52
C ASP A 25 -17.78 13.76 -4.06
N SER A 26 -16.69 13.89 -4.83
CA SER A 26 -15.61 14.84 -4.57
C SER A 26 -16.08 16.30 -4.62
N VAL A 27 -16.87 16.69 -5.63
CA VAL A 27 -17.40 18.06 -5.74
C VAL A 27 -18.29 18.38 -4.55
N LYS A 28 -19.18 17.45 -4.18
CA LYS A 28 -20.09 17.62 -3.05
C LYS A 28 -19.33 17.75 -1.72
N GLN A 29 -18.24 16.99 -1.56
CA GLN A 29 -17.38 17.10 -0.38
C GLN A 29 -16.74 18.49 -0.31
N ILE A 30 -16.23 19.01 -1.42
CA ILE A 30 -15.63 20.36 -1.48
C ILE A 30 -16.68 21.44 -1.16
N GLU A 31 -17.88 21.34 -1.74
CA GLU A 31 -18.98 22.28 -1.46
C GLU A 31 -19.38 22.27 0.02
N GLN A 32 -19.43 21.08 0.65
CA GLN A 32 -19.70 20.95 2.07
C GLN A 32 -18.59 21.61 2.91
N MET A 33 -17.32 21.40 2.57
CA MET A 33 -16.21 22.04 3.28
C MET A 33 -16.23 23.57 3.17
N TYR A 34 -16.68 24.12 2.05
CA TYR A 34 -16.87 25.58 1.94
C TYR A 34 -17.97 26.08 2.87
N ALA A 35 -19.08 25.35 2.97
CA ALA A 35 -20.15 25.68 3.91
C ALA A 35 -19.66 25.58 5.37
N ASP A 36 -18.98 24.50 5.72
CA ASP A 36 -18.45 24.29 7.08
C ASP A 36 -17.43 25.38 7.46
N TYR A 37 -16.62 25.86 6.50
CA TYR A 37 -15.71 26.99 6.71
C TYR A 37 -16.45 28.31 6.98
N GLU A 38 -17.52 28.60 6.23
CA GLU A 38 -18.34 29.79 6.46
C GLU A 38 -19.05 29.73 7.81
N ASP A 39 -19.62 28.57 8.16
CA ASP A 39 -20.31 28.33 9.44
C ASP A 39 -19.34 28.47 10.64
N LEU A 40 -18.14 27.89 10.55
CA LEU A 40 -17.07 28.06 11.55
C LEU A 40 -16.65 29.52 11.69
N GLY A 41 -16.54 30.25 10.57
CA GLY A 41 -16.24 31.69 10.58
C GLY A 41 -17.28 32.49 11.35
N LEU A 42 -18.57 32.21 11.12
CA LEU A 42 -19.68 32.86 11.81
C LEU A 42 -19.70 32.52 13.30
N LEU A 43 -19.45 31.26 13.67
CA LEU A 43 -19.34 30.82 15.08
C LEU A 43 -18.21 31.55 15.81
N ILE A 44 -17.05 31.72 15.17
CA ILE A 44 -15.93 32.48 15.72
C ILE A 44 -16.31 33.95 15.90
N GLU A 45 -17.00 34.58 14.94
CA GLU A 45 -17.45 35.97 15.07
C GLU A 45 -18.46 36.14 16.21
N MET A 46 -19.44 35.24 16.33
CA MET A 46 -20.44 35.27 17.41
C MET A 46 -19.81 35.06 18.79
N SER A 47 -18.87 34.11 18.93
CA SER A 47 -18.20 33.85 20.21
C SER A 47 -17.34 35.03 20.70
N GLN A 48 -16.77 35.83 19.78
CA GLN A 48 -16.02 37.04 20.12
C GLN A 48 -16.92 38.13 20.73
N GLU A 49 -18.20 38.17 20.38
CA GLU A 49 -19.17 39.12 20.94
C GLU A 49 -19.67 38.70 22.32
N GLU A 50 -19.84 37.39 22.57
CA GLU A 50 -20.46 36.87 23.81
C GLU A 50 -19.46 36.45 24.92
N GLN A 51 -18.17 36.27 24.61
CA GLN A 51 -17.11 35.86 25.56
C GLN A 51 -17.42 34.58 26.36
N ASP A 52 -18.07 33.60 25.73
CA ASP A 52 -18.41 32.33 26.36
C ASP A 52 -17.29 31.28 26.19
N GLU A 53 -16.77 30.76 27.31
CA GLU A 53 -15.70 29.74 27.32
C GLU A 53 -16.19 28.36 26.83
N GLU A 54 -17.48 28.05 26.95
CA GLU A 54 -18.05 26.77 26.50
C GLU A 54 -18.10 26.72 24.97
N THR A 55 -18.55 27.81 24.34
CA THR A 55 -18.53 27.98 22.88
C THR A 55 -17.11 27.90 22.28
N VAL A 56 -16.09 28.38 22.99
CA VAL A 56 -14.68 28.31 22.52
C VAL A 56 -14.17 26.87 22.44
N GLN A 57 -14.55 26.01 23.40
CA GLN A 57 -14.16 24.59 23.35
C GLN A 57 -14.84 23.85 22.20
N GLU A 58 -16.12 24.12 21.94
CA GLU A 58 -16.83 23.54 20.81
C GLU A 58 -16.20 23.93 19.46
N ILE A 59 -15.81 25.21 19.31
CA ILE A 59 -15.10 25.70 18.11
C ILE A 59 -13.74 25.00 17.95
N GLU A 60 -13.00 24.78 19.04
CA GLU A 60 -11.70 24.10 18.96
C GLU A 60 -11.85 22.64 18.49
N GLU A 61 -12.86 21.93 18.99
CA GLU A 61 -13.17 20.56 18.55
C GLU A 61 -13.61 20.51 17.08
N GLU A 62 -14.44 21.46 16.65
CA GLU A 62 -14.92 21.52 15.27
C GLU A 62 -13.82 21.94 14.29
N LEU A 63 -12.95 22.86 14.69
CA LEU A 63 -11.77 23.25 13.92
C LEU A 63 -10.81 22.07 13.74
N LEU A 64 -10.56 21.29 14.79
CA LEU A 64 -9.73 20.08 14.72
C LEU A 64 -10.33 19.03 13.77
N ARG A 65 -11.66 18.89 13.75
CA ARG A 65 -12.36 18.02 12.79
C ARG A 65 -12.17 18.54 11.36
N PHE A 66 -12.41 19.83 11.15
CA PHE A 66 -12.27 20.48 9.84
C PHE A 66 -10.85 20.38 9.29
N GLU A 67 -9.83 20.62 10.12
CA GLU A 67 -8.42 20.45 9.73
C GLU A 67 -8.12 19.00 9.30
N GLY A 68 -8.68 18.02 10.01
CA GLY A 68 -8.52 16.60 9.65
C GLY A 68 -9.14 16.27 8.29
N GLU A 69 -10.37 16.71 8.05
CA GLU A 69 -11.07 16.51 6.78
C GLU A 69 -10.38 17.27 5.62
N PHE A 70 -9.92 18.49 5.87
CA PHE A 70 -9.18 19.30 4.90
C PHE A 70 -7.88 18.64 4.48
N GLU A 71 -7.13 18.11 5.44
CA GLU A 71 -5.88 17.44 5.18
C GLU A 71 -6.11 16.17 4.34
N GLU A 72 -7.15 15.38 4.65
CA GLU A 72 -7.52 14.20 3.86
C GLU A 72 -7.86 14.57 2.40
N LEU A 73 -8.67 15.61 2.19
CA LEU A 73 -8.97 16.12 0.85
C LEU A 73 -7.71 16.62 0.14
N ARG A 74 -6.86 17.38 0.82
CA ARG A 74 -5.59 17.86 0.27
C ARG A 74 -4.74 16.70 -0.22
N ILE A 75 -4.65 15.62 0.55
CA ILE A 75 -3.88 14.43 0.17
C ILE A 75 -4.46 13.76 -1.06
N GLN A 76 -5.79 13.65 -1.16
CA GLN A 76 -6.43 13.12 -2.37
C GLN A 76 -6.06 13.92 -3.62
N THR A 77 -5.91 15.25 -3.52
CA THR A 77 -5.45 16.08 -4.66
C THR A 77 -3.99 15.84 -5.05
N LEU A 78 -3.16 15.29 -4.17
CA LEU A 78 -1.76 14.93 -4.46
C LEU A 78 -1.63 13.59 -5.21
N LEU A 79 -2.72 12.83 -5.32
CA LEU A 79 -2.79 11.53 -5.99
C LEU A 79 -3.11 11.71 -7.48
N THR A 80 -2.17 12.32 -8.20
CA THR A 80 -2.27 12.62 -9.63
C THR A 80 -1.58 11.61 -10.54
N GLY A 81 -0.99 10.55 -9.98
CA GLY A 81 -0.32 9.52 -10.75
C GLY A 81 -1.30 8.71 -11.60
N GLU A 82 -0.81 8.20 -12.74
CA GLU A 82 -1.60 7.45 -13.73
C GLU A 82 -2.39 6.29 -13.10
N TYR A 83 -1.75 5.55 -12.19
CA TYR A 83 -2.31 4.38 -11.50
C TYR A 83 -2.67 4.66 -10.03
N ASP A 84 -2.63 5.91 -9.58
CA ASP A 84 -2.86 6.22 -8.15
C ASP A 84 -4.25 5.78 -7.70
N ARG A 85 -5.23 5.76 -8.62
CA ARG A 85 -6.62 5.34 -8.41
C ARG A 85 -6.82 3.83 -8.27
N ASP A 86 -5.86 3.05 -8.76
CA ASP A 86 -6.01 1.60 -8.85
C ASP A 86 -5.90 0.93 -7.49
N HIS A 87 -6.34 -0.32 -7.46
CA HIS A 87 -6.11 -1.21 -6.32
C HIS A 87 -4.61 -1.49 -6.17
N ALA A 88 -4.19 -1.88 -4.97
CA ALA A 88 -2.77 -2.13 -4.69
C ALA A 88 -2.54 -3.61 -4.42
N ILE A 89 -1.55 -4.21 -5.08
CA ILE A 89 -1.01 -5.52 -4.70
C ILE A 89 0.26 -5.29 -3.90
N VAL A 90 0.21 -5.69 -2.62
CA VAL A 90 1.32 -5.57 -1.68
C VAL A 90 1.95 -6.94 -1.49
N THR A 91 3.27 -7.01 -1.71
CA THR A 91 4.08 -8.20 -1.47
C THR A 91 5.06 -7.94 -0.33
N LEU A 92 4.97 -8.73 0.73
CA LEU A 92 5.91 -8.70 1.84
C LEU A 92 6.82 -9.93 1.76
N HIS A 93 8.13 -9.72 1.91
CA HIS A 93 9.11 -10.79 2.05
C HIS A 93 9.95 -10.61 3.31
N ALA A 94 10.09 -11.69 4.07
CA ALA A 94 11.02 -11.74 5.18
C ALA A 94 12.46 -11.70 4.65
N GLY A 95 13.26 -10.77 5.17
CA GLY A 95 14.67 -10.63 4.83
C GLY A 95 15.57 -11.64 5.57
N ALA A 96 16.87 -11.37 5.52
CA ALA A 96 17.86 -12.16 6.25
C ALA A 96 17.73 -11.98 7.77
N GLY A 97 17.18 -12.98 8.46
CA GLY A 97 17.12 -13.03 9.92
C GLY A 97 16.33 -14.19 10.51
N GLY A 98 16.05 -15.23 9.72
CA GLY A 98 15.36 -16.45 10.15
C GLY A 98 13.97 -16.17 10.73
N THR A 99 13.64 -16.85 11.84
CA THR A 99 12.33 -16.76 12.52
C THR A 99 11.96 -15.34 12.94
N GLU A 100 12.93 -14.52 13.35
CA GLU A 100 12.64 -13.13 13.78
C GLU A 100 12.22 -12.24 12.62
N SER A 101 12.82 -12.43 11.43
CA SER A 101 12.39 -11.70 10.23
C SER A 101 11.05 -12.21 9.70
N CYS A 102 10.76 -13.50 9.89
CA CYS A 102 9.44 -14.05 9.57
C CYS A 102 8.35 -13.47 10.48
N ASP A 103 8.61 -13.36 11.79
CA ASP A 103 7.68 -12.70 12.71
C ASP A 103 7.50 -11.22 12.38
N TRP A 104 8.58 -10.53 11.98
CA TRP A 104 8.49 -9.13 11.56
C TRP A 104 7.61 -8.95 10.31
N ALA A 105 7.77 -9.80 9.30
CA ALA A 105 6.92 -9.78 8.11
C ALA A 105 5.44 -10.01 8.48
N ASN A 106 5.16 -10.88 9.45
CA ASN A 106 3.80 -11.08 9.96
C ASN A 106 3.24 -9.86 10.70
N MET A 107 4.06 -9.17 11.49
CA MET A 107 3.65 -7.92 12.13
C MET A 107 3.33 -6.82 11.11
N LEU A 108 4.12 -6.70 10.04
CA LEU A 108 3.84 -5.78 8.94
C LEU A 108 2.55 -6.14 8.21
N TYR A 109 2.33 -7.43 7.93
CA TYR A 109 1.08 -7.89 7.32
C TYR A 109 -0.13 -7.45 8.16
N ARG A 110 -0.12 -7.75 9.47
CA ARG A 110 -1.18 -7.32 10.40
C ARG A 110 -1.35 -5.80 10.45
N MET A 111 -0.26 -5.05 10.40
CA MET A 111 -0.27 -3.57 10.41
C MET A 111 -0.99 -3.02 9.18
N TYR A 112 -0.66 -3.53 7.98
CA TYR A 112 -1.32 -3.10 6.74
C TYR A 112 -2.77 -3.56 6.65
N THR A 113 -3.10 -4.77 7.10
CA THR A 113 -4.49 -5.23 7.14
C THR A 113 -5.35 -4.33 8.03
N ARG A 114 -4.84 -3.95 9.22
CA ARG A 114 -5.56 -3.05 10.13
C ARG A 114 -5.71 -1.63 9.57
N TRP A 115 -4.68 -1.14 8.88
CA TRP A 115 -4.76 0.15 8.19
C TRP A 115 -5.83 0.12 7.09
N ALA A 116 -5.83 -0.92 6.26
CA ALA A 116 -6.81 -1.10 5.19
C ALA A 116 -8.25 -1.19 5.75
N GLU A 117 -8.47 -1.97 6.81
CA GLU A 117 -9.77 -2.06 7.50
C GLU A 117 -10.25 -0.71 8.05
N LYS A 118 -9.34 0.09 8.64
CA LYS A 118 -9.66 1.44 9.15
C LYS A 118 -10.04 2.41 8.04
N LYS A 119 -9.41 2.31 6.87
CA LYS A 119 -9.75 3.10 5.67
C LYS A 119 -10.98 2.56 4.92
N GLY A 120 -11.57 1.44 5.37
CA GLY A 120 -12.72 0.82 4.70
C GLY A 120 -12.36 0.04 3.43
N PHE A 121 -11.09 -0.28 3.22
CA PHE A 121 -10.62 -1.08 2.09
C PHE A 121 -10.81 -2.58 2.34
N SER A 122 -11.04 -3.33 1.27
CA SER A 122 -11.12 -4.78 1.31
C SER A 122 -9.74 -5.39 1.06
N VAL A 123 -9.35 -6.39 1.86
CA VAL A 123 -8.08 -7.08 1.72
C VAL A 123 -8.32 -8.53 1.30
N GLU A 124 -7.70 -8.93 0.19
CA GLU A 124 -7.77 -10.29 -0.35
C GLU A 124 -6.36 -10.91 -0.43
N VAL A 125 -6.14 -12.08 0.15
CA VAL A 125 -4.82 -12.72 0.16
C VAL A 125 -4.63 -13.55 -1.12
N LEU A 126 -3.63 -13.18 -1.92
CA LEU A 126 -3.31 -13.82 -3.20
C LEU A 126 -2.37 -15.01 -3.05
N ASP A 127 -1.38 -14.85 -2.17
CA ASP A 127 -0.40 -15.86 -1.84
C ASP A 127 0.07 -15.73 -0.39
N TYR A 128 0.34 -16.85 0.25
CA TYR A 128 0.69 -16.91 1.66
C TYR A 128 1.65 -18.07 1.92
N LEU A 129 2.83 -17.74 2.43
CA LEU A 129 3.89 -18.67 2.75
C LEU A 129 4.30 -18.52 4.22
N GLU A 130 3.91 -19.51 5.03
CA GLU A 130 4.25 -19.58 6.46
C GLU A 130 5.77 -19.76 6.68
N GLY A 131 6.27 -19.19 7.78
CA GLY A 131 7.62 -19.46 8.25
C GLY A 131 7.72 -20.83 8.94
N ASP A 132 8.91 -21.43 8.95
CA ASP A 132 9.13 -22.78 9.46
C ASP A 132 8.84 -22.95 10.97
N VAL A 133 8.96 -21.87 11.74
CA VAL A 133 8.80 -21.87 13.22
C VAL A 133 7.74 -20.87 13.67
N ALA A 134 7.81 -19.64 13.16
CA ALA A 134 6.86 -18.57 13.47
C ALA A 134 6.84 -17.54 12.35
N GLY A 135 5.72 -16.82 12.24
CA GLY A 135 5.55 -15.73 11.29
C GLY A 135 5.39 -16.19 9.84
N ILE A 136 5.70 -15.28 8.92
CA ILE A 136 5.45 -15.42 7.48
C ILE A 136 6.77 -15.23 6.73
N LYS A 137 7.08 -16.12 5.79
CA LYS A 137 8.25 -15.96 4.91
C LYS A 137 7.95 -15.04 3.74
N GLY A 138 6.73 -15.12 3.19
CA GLY A 138 6.23 -14.15 2.23
C GLY A 138 4.71 -14.16 2.15
N VAL A 139 4.11 -13.00 1.87
CA VAL A 139 2.66 -12.87 1.64
C VAL A 139 2.43 -11.85 0.54
N THR A 140 1.52 -12.17 -0.37
CA THR A 140 1.03 -11.25 -1.40
C THR A 140 -0.45 -11.06 -1.15
N PHE A 141 -0.89 -9.82 -0.97
CA PHE A 141 -2.30 -9.49 -0.76
C PHE A 141 -2.70 -8.27 -1.59
N GLU A 142 -3.93 -8.28 -2.05
CA GLU A 142 -4.57 -7.23 -2.82
C GLU A 142 -5.40 -6.36 -1.86
N VAL A 143 -5.26 -5.04 -1.97
CA VAL A 143 -6.03 -4.03 -1.24
C VAL A 143 -6.93 -3.34 -2.24
N ARG A 144 -8.23 -3.67 -2.18
CA ARG A 144 -9.27 -3.06 -3.00
C ARG A 144 -9.83 -1.85 -2.30
N GLY A 145 -9.64 -0.70 -2.92
CA GLY A 145 -10.09 0.59 -2.44
C GLY A 145 -9.83 1.65 -3.50
N GLU A 146 -10.54 2.76 -3.38
CA GLU A 146 -10.25 3.95 -4.17
C GLU A 146 -8.92 4.54 -3.70
N ASN A 147 -8.05 4.83 -4.66
CA ASN A 147 -6.72 5.39 -4.42
C ASN A 147 -5.77 4.50 -3.58
N ALA A 148 -6.05 3.19 -3.48
CA ALA A 148 -5.30 2.29 -2.61
C ALA A 148 -3.81 2.24 -2.98
N TYR A 149 -3.49 2.20 -4.28
CA TYR A 149 -2.10 2.27 -4.75
C TYR A 149 -1.44 3.62 -4.45
N GLY A 150 -2.15 4.72 -4.69
CA GLY A 150 -1.66 6.07 -4.42
C GLY A 150 -1.21 6.28 -2.97
N TYR A 151 -1.93 5.69 -2.01
CA TYR A 151 -1.52 5.67 -0.60
C TYR A 151 -0.35 4.70 -0.35
N LEU A 152 -0.48 3.44 -0.78
CA LEU A 152 0.48 2.39 -0.43
C LEU A 152 1.81 2.50 -1.18
N ARG A 153 1.92 3.28 -2.25
CA ARG A 153 3.21 3.50 -2.96
C ARG A 153 4.29 4.04 -2.02
N SER A 154 3.91 4.82 -0.99
CA SER A 154 4.86 5.32 0.01
C SER A 154 5.49 4.19 0.82
N GLU A 155 4.87 3.02 0.88
CA GLU A 155 5.32 1.89 1.68
C GLU A 155 6.28 0.96 0.92
N LYS A 156 6.57 1.26 -0.37
CA LYS A 156 7.57 0.51 -1.14
C LYS A 156 8.97 0.73 -0.56
N GLY A 157 9.60 -0.35 -0.09
CA GLY A 157 10.96 -0.33 0.43
C GLY A 157 11.22 -1.33 1.56
N VAL A 158 12.37 -1.20 2.22
CA VAL A 158 12.77 -2.09 3.31
C VAL A 158 12.39 -1.49 4.67
N HIS A 159 11.65 -2.27 5.47
CA HIS A 159 11.26 -1.92 6.83
C HIS A 159 12.15 -2.64 7.83
N ARG A 160 12.79 -1.88 8.72
CA ARG A 160 13.74 -2.38 9.70
C ARG A 160 13.11 -2.41 11.10
N LEU A 161 13.16 -3.55 11.77
CA LEU A 161 12.77 -3.71 13.17
C LEU A 161 14.00 -3.86 14.07
N VAL A 162 14.01 -3.17 15.21
CA VAL A 162 15.00 -3.32 16.28
C VAL A 162 14.27 -3.57 17.60
N ARG A 163 14.30 -4.81 18.08
CA ARG A 163 13.72 -5.22 19.37
C ARG A 163 14.53 -6.32 20.04
N ILE A 164 14.17 -6.66 21.27
CA ILE A 164 14.64 -7.90 21.91
C ILE A 164 13.76 -9.04 21.38
N SER A 165 14.38 -10.01 20.70
CA SER A 165 13.65 -11.11 20.09
C SER A 165 13.08 -12.04 21.18
N PRO A 166 11.78 -12.40 21.13
CA PRO A 166 11.20 -13.39 22.03
C PRO A 166 11.69 -14.82 21.72
N PHE A 167 12.27 -15.04 20.54
CA PHE A 167 12.77 -16.35 20.10
C PHE A 167 14.24 -16.59 20.48
N ASN A 168 14.93 -15.58 21.01
CA ASN A 168 16.32 -15.70 21.42
C ASN A 168 16.44 -15.83 22.95
N ALA A 169 16.83 -17.01 23.42
CA ALA A 169 17.03 -17.31 24.84
C ALA A 169 18.04 -16.38 25.54
N ALA A 170 18.94 -15.72 24.80
CA ALA A 170 19.94 -14.81 25.35
C ALA A 170 19.44 -13.36 25.56
N GLY A 171 18.18 -13.03 25.20
CA GLY A 171 17.63 -11.68 25.35
C GLY A 171 18.39 -10.60 24.58
N LYS A 172 19.14 -10.99 23.53
CA LYS A 172 19.95 -10.06 22.75
C LYS A 172 19.08 -9.23 21.82
N ARG A 173 19.43 -7.95 21.69
CA ARG A 173 18.86 -7.06 20.67
C ARG A 173 19.13 -7.65 19.29
N GLN A 174 18.08 -7.81 18.50
CA GLN A 174 18.18 -8.23 17.11
C GLN A 174 17.72 -7.10 16.19
N THR A 175 18.20 -7.15 14.96
CA THR A 175 17.77 -6.26 13.89
C THR A 175 17.28 -7.12 12.76
N SER A 176 16.04 -6.91 12.35
CA SER A 176 15.36 -7.67 11.32
C SER A 176 14.93 -6.76 10.20
N PHE A 177 14.82 -7.33 9.01
CA PHE A 177 14.43 -6.63 7.80
C PHE A 177 13.30 -7.39 7.13
N ALA A 178 12.35 -6.65 6.59
CA ALA A 178 11.34 -7.16 5.68
C ALA A 178 11.19 -6.17 4.54
N SER A 179 11.13 -6.67 3.30
CA SER A 179 10.87 -5.85 2.13
C SER A 179 9.37 -5.78 1.85
N CYS A 180 8.89 -4.59 1.55
CA CYS A 180 7.55 -4.30 1.08
C CYS A 180 7.66 -3.83 -0.37
N ASP A 181 7.06 -4.58 -1.28
CA ASP A 181 6.89 -4.21 -2.68
C ASP A 181 5.41 -3.91 -2.92
N VAL A 182 5.12 -2.85 -3.66
CA VAL A 182 3.76 -2.39 -3.91
C VAL A 182 3.63 -2.10 -5.40
N ILE A 183 2.63 -2.71 -6.03
CA ILE A 183 2.33 -2.53 -7.45
C ILE A 183 0.83 -2.21 -7.60
N PRO A 184 0.43 -1.43 -8.62
CA PRO A 184 -0.97 -1.25 -8.93
C PRO A 184 -1.53 -2.52 -9.56
N ASP A 185 -2.79 -2.83 -9.27
CA ASP A 185 -3.54 -3.85 -9.98
C ASP A 185 -4.12 -3.24 -11.26
N ILE A 186 -3.41 -3.42 -12.37
CA ILE A 186 -3.78 -2.84 -13.66
C ILE A 186 -4.68 -3.86 -14.38
N GLU A 187 -5.98 -3.58 -14.44
CA GLU A 187 -6.94 -4.40 -15.19
C GLU A 187 -6.80 -4.22 -16.71
N GLU A 188 -6.32 -3.06 -17.16
CA GLU A 188 -6.10 -2.79 -18.58
C GLU A 188 -4.96 -3.65 -19.14
N ASP A 189 -5.15 -4.17 -20.35
CA ASP A 189 -4.16 -5.01 -21.01
C ASP A 189 -2.93 -4.15 -21.34
N ILE A 190 -1.92 -4.20 -20.46
CA ILE A 190 -0.65 -3.53 -20.70
C ILE A 190 -0.05 -4.19 -21.95
N ASP A 191 0.19 -3.37 -23.00
CA ASP A 191 0.87 -3.72 -24.25
C ASP A 191 2.38 -3.99 -24.01
N ILE A 192 2.67 -4.95 -23.14
CA ILE A 192 3.98 -5.57 -23.01
C ILE A 192 3.84 -6.97 -23.58
N GLU A 193 4.36 -7.16 -24.79
CA GLU A 193 4.59 -8.48 -25.35
C GLU A 193 5.68 -9.17 -24.54
N ILE A 194 5.30 -10.26 -23.86
CA ILE A 194 6.22 -11.14 -23.14
C ILE A 194 6.35 -12.40 -24.00
N ASN A 195 7.57 -12.74 -24.40
CA ASN A 195 7.78 -14.00 -25.11
C ASN A 195 7.59 -15.16 -24.12
N ASP A 196 6.85 -16.18 -24.54
CA ASP A 196 6.65 -17.40 -23.73
C ASP A 196 7.98 -18.09 -23.38
N ASP A 197 9.02 -17.93 -24.22
CA ASP A 197 10.37 -18.47 -23.99
C ASP A 197 11.14 -17.74 -22.87
N ASP A 198 10.76 -16.49 -22.56
CA ASP A 198 11.39 -15.67 -21.53
C ASP A 198 10.80 -15.94 -20.13
N ILE A 199 9.74 -16.75 -20.05
CA ILE A 199 9.05 -17.08 -18.79
C ILE A 199 9.09 -18.57 -18.48
N ARG A 200 9.26 -18.90 -17.20
CA ARG A 200 9.05 -20.24 -16.66
C ARG A 200 7.82 -20.27 -15.79
N ILE A 201 6.87 -21.14 -16.13
CA ILE A 201 5.65 -21.35 -15.37
C ILE A 201 5.78 -22.66 -14.58
N ASP A 202 5.96 -22.54 -13.28
CA ASP A 202 6.01 -23.66 -12.36
C ASP A 202 4.63 -23.83 -11.70
N THR A 203 4.04 -25.01 -11.80
CA THR A 203 2.80 -25.34 -11.10
C THR A 203 3.12 -26.16 -9.85
N TYR A 204 2.60 -25.74 -8.69
CA TYR A 204 2.85 -26.41 -7.42
C TYR A 204 1.56 -26.49 -6.58
N ARG A 205 1.66 -27.15 -5.42
CA ARG A 205 0.53 -27.29 -4.48
C ARG A 205 0.49 -26.06 -3.58
N SER A 206 -0.69 -25.44 -3.45
CA SER A 206 -0.87 -24.29 -2.57
C SER A 206 -0.54 -24.67 -1.12
N SER A 207 0.13 -23.78 -0.40
CA SER A 207 0.39 -23.93 1.03
C SER A 207 -0.67 -23.19 1.84
N GLY A 208 -1.45 -23.90 2.68
CA GLY A 208 -2.43 -23.29 3.56
C GLY A 208 -3.35 -24.28 4.26
N ALA A 209 -4.09 -23.80 5.28
CA ALA A 209 -5.10 -24.56 6.03
C ALA A 209 -6.36 -24.83 5.18
N GLY A 210 -6.22 -25.68 4.16
CA GLY A 210 -7.23 -25.97 3.17
C GLY A 210 -7.74 -27.42 3.20
N GLY A 211 -9.01 -27.61 2.83
CA GLY A 211 -9.64 -28.94 2.73
C GLY A 211 -8.97 -29.88 1.70
N GLN A 212 -9.50 -31.10 1.53
CA GLN A 212 -8.88 -32.15 0.70
C GLN A 212 -8.50 -31.73 -0.73
N HIS A 213 -9.18 -30.73 -1.31
CA HIS A 213 -8.92 -30.23 -2.66
C HIS A 213 -7.59 -29.44 -2.77
N ILE A 214 -7.25 -28.65 -1.76
CA ILE A 214 -6.03 -27.81 -1.72
C ILE A 214 -4.78 -28.68 -1.58
N ASN A 215 -4.89 -29.81 -0.88
CA ASN A 215 -3.76 -30.72 -0.65
C ASN A 215 -3.51 -31.73 -1.81
N LYS A 216 -4.48 -31.90 -2.73
CA LYS A 216 -4.41 -32.89 -3.81
C LYS A 216 -4.18 -32.27 -5.20
N THR A 217 -4.72 -31.09 -5.45
CA THR A 217 -4.65 -30.43 -6.76
C THR A 217 -3.50 -29.43 -6.80
N SER A 218 -2.67 -29.47 -7.86
CA SER A 218 -1.61 -28.47 -8.05
C SER A 218 -2.18 -27.28 -8.81
N SER A 219 -2.85 -26.37 -8.10
CA SER A 219 -3.49 -25.19 -8.68
C SER A 219 -2.67 -23.91 -8.53
N ALA A 220 -1.64 -23.87 -7.68
CA ALA A 220 -0.79 -22.70 -7.48
C ALA A 220 0.19 -22.54 -8.64
N ILE A 221 0.41 -21.29 -9.05
CA ILE A 221 1.31 -20.95 -10.15
C ILE A 221 2.38 -19.98 -9.67
N ARG A 222 3.61 -20.25 -10.10
CA ARG A 222 4.74 -19.32 -10.03
C ARG A 222 5.24 -19.05 -11.42
N ILE A 223 5.38 -17.77 -11.78
CA ILE A 223 5.98 -17.35 -13.03
C ILE A 223 7.31 -16.68 -12.72
N THR A 224 8.38 -17.15 -13.37
CA THR A 224 9.72 -16.57 -13.31
C THR A 224 10.06 -15.97 -14.66
N HIS A 225 10.37 -14.68 -14.74
CA HIS A 225 10.88 -14.05 -15.96
C HIS A 225 12.41 -14.12 -15.96
N PHE A 226 13.01 -14.84 -16.91
CA PHE A 226 14.46 -15.05 -16.96
C PHE A 226 15.25 -13.76 -17.20
N PRO A 227 14.86 -12.87 -18.14
CA PRO A 227 15.65 -11.67 -18.44
C PRO A 227 15.78 -10.71 -17.26
N THR A 228 14.74 -10.57 -16.43
CA THR A 228 14.74 -9.63 -15.28
C THR A 228 14.91 -10.32 -13.93
N GLY A 229 14.75 -11.64 -13.86
CA GLY A 229 14.77 -12.40 -12.60
C GLY A 229 13.54 -12.19 -11.71
N ILE A 230 12.50 -11.50 -12.19
CA ILE A 230 11.27 -11.23 -11.42
C ILE A 230 10.49 -12.54 -11.26
N VAL A 231 10.08 -12.80 -10.02
CA VAL A 231 9.25 -13.95 -9.66
C VAL A 231 7.92 -13.44 -9.11
N VAL A 232 6.82 -13.95 -9.66
CA VAL A 232 5.46 -13.69 -9.18
C VAL A 232 4.75 -15.01 -8.90
N GLN A 233 3.85 -15.03 -7.93
CA GLN A 233 3.14 -16.24 -7.53
C GLN A 233 1.70 -15.93 -7.12
N CYS A 234 0.79 -16.85 -7.45
CA CYS A 234 -0.63 -16.74 -7.14
C CYS A 234 -1.21 -18.13 -6.83
N GLN A 235 -1.96 -18.23 -5.74
CA GLN A 235 -2.55 -19.50 -5.27
C GLN A 235 -3.98 -19.39 -4.72
N ASN A 236 -4.59 -18.21 -4.79
CA ASN A 236 -5.89 -17.91 -4.17
C ASN A 236 -7.05 -18.64 -4.85
N GLU A 237 -7.00 -18.81 -6.18
CA GLU A 237 -8.09 -19.42 -6.92
C GLU A 237 -8.02 -20.95 -6.96
N ARG A 238 -9.20 -21.57 -7.05
CA ARG A 238 -9.31 -23.03 -7.25
C ARG A 238 -8.88 -23.46 -8.64
N SER A 239 -9.01 -22.56 -9.62
CA SER A 239 -8.68 -22.80 -11.02
C SER A 239 -7.22 -22.43 -11.30
N GLN A 240 -6.48 -23.38 -11.89
CA GLN A 240 -5.12 -23.14 -12.36
C GLN A 240 -5.07 -21.99 -13.41
N HIS A 241 -6.05 -21.92 -14.31
CA HIS A 241 -6.07 -20.89 -15.35
C HIS A 241 -6.23 -19.49 -14.76
N MET A 242 -7.14 -19.32 -13.79
CA MET A 242 -7.33 -18.02 -13.13
C MET A 242 -6.08 -17.57 -12.37
N ASN A 243 -5.41 -18.51 -11.66
CA ASN A 243 -4.12 -18.20 -11.02
C ASN A 243 -3.04 -17.83 -12.06
N LYS A 244 -3.08 -18.41 -13.27
CA LYS A 244 -2.12 -18.11 -14.35
C LYS A 244 -2.33 -16.69 -14.84
N ASP A 245 -3.58 -16.34 -15.14
CA ASP A 245 -3.94 -15.04 -15.68
C ASP A 245 -3.62 -13.93 -14.69
N LYS A 246 -3.96 -14.13 -13.40
CA LYS A 246 -3.64 -13.16 -12.34
C LYS A 246 -2.13 -13.03 -12.09
N ALA A 247 -1.38 -14.14 -12.09
CA ALA A 247 0.08 -14.09 -12.00
C ALA A 247 0.70 -13.39 -13.23
N MET A 248 0.12 -13.56 -14.42
CA MET A 248 0.57 -12.91 -15.65
C MET A 248 0.34 -11.39 -15.59
N GLN A 249 -0.82 -10.95 -15.10
CA GLN A 249 -1.12 -9.53 -14.85
C GLN A 249 -0.12 -8.92 -13.88
N MET A 250 0.16 -9.58 -12.75
CA MET A 250 1.20 -9.12 -11.81
C MET A 250 2.58 -9.01 -12.45
N LEU A 251 2.95 -9.95 -13.34
CA LEU A 251 4.24 -9.88 -14.04
C LEU A 251 4.29 -8.69 -15.00
N LYS A 252 3.23 -8.47 -15.79
CA LYS A 252 3.12 -7.33 -16.70
C LYS A 252 3.24 -6.02 -15.92
N ALA A 253 2.51 -5.87 -14.81
CA ALA A 253 2.57 -4.69 -13.95
C ALA A 253 3.98 -4.44 -13.40
N LYS A 254 4.68 -5.48 -12.91
CA LYS A 254 6.07 -5.36 -12.44
C LYS A 254 7.05 -4.97 -13.55
N LEU A 255 6.92 -5.56 -14.74
CA LEU A 255 7.78 -5.23 -15.88
C LEU A 255 7.52 -3.80 -16.39
N TYR A 256 6.27 -3.36 -16.37
CA TYR A 256 5.89 -2.00 -16.73
C TYR A 256 6.52 -0.98 -15.78
N LEU A 257 6.34 -1.16 -14.47
CA LEU A 257 6.94 -0.30 -13.46
C LEU A 257 8.47 -0.28 -13.55
N MET A 258 9.10 -1.43 -13.80
CA MET A 258 10.55 -1.50 -14.00
C MET A 258 10.99 -0.68 -15.21
N LYS A 259 10.27 -0.77 -16.33
CA LYS A 259 10.56 0.01 -17.55
C LYS A 259 10.36 1.51 -17.33
N GLN A 260 9.29 1.90 -16.63
CA GLN A 260 9.03 3.30 -16.27
C GLN A 260 10.13 3.84 -15.37
N GLN A 261 10.55 3.07 -14.37
CA GLN A 261 11.66 3.42 -13.48
C GLN A 261 12.99 3.52 -14.24
N GLU A 262 13.29 2.60 -15.15
CA GLU A 262 14.48 2.70 -16.01
C GLU A 262 14.45 3.95 -16.91
N GLN A 263 13.28 4.35 -17.40
CA GLN A 263 13.14 5.57 -18.20
C GLN A 263 13.38 6.81 -17.33
N ALA A 264 12.81 6.86 -16.12
CA ALA A 264 13.06 7.93 -15.16
C ALA A 264 14.56 8.00 -14.77
N ASP A 265 15.21 6.86 -14.52
CA ASP A 265 16.64 6.79 -14.19
C ASP A 265 17.53 7.22 -15.38
N LYS A 266 17.13 6.88 -16.62
CA LYS A 266 17.83 7.33 -17.84
C LYS A 266 17.69 8.83 -18.07
N VAL A 267 16.53 9.41 -17.75
CA VAL A 267 16.26 10.85 -17.86
C VAL A 267 16.99 11.63 -16.77
N SER A 268 16.99 11.14 -15.54
CA SER A 268 17.67 11.77 -14.40
C SER A 268 19.20 11.59 -14.42
N GLY A 269 19.75 10.71 -15.27
CA GLY A 269 21.19 10.55 -15.50
C GLY A 269 21.97 10.00 -14.29
N ILE A 270 21.29 9.72 -13.18
CA ILE A 270 21.87 9.25 -11.94
C ILE A 270 21.65 7.73 -11.89
N ARG A 271 22.69 6.97 -12.25
CA ARG A 271 22.78 5.55 -11.92
C ARG A 271 22.91 5.42 -10.39
N GLY A 272 21.79 5.44 -9.69
CA GLY A 272 21.72 4.96 -8.31
C GLY A 272 21.96 3.46 -8.31
N GLU A 273 23.02 3.01 -7.65
CA GLU A 273 23.33 1.58 -7.50
C GLU A 273 22.10 0.83 -6.97
N ILE A 274 21.80 -0.31 -7.61
CA ILE A 274 20.74 -1.25 -7.23
C ILE A 274 20.91 -1.56 -5.74
N LYS A 275 20.02 -1.02 -4.91
CA LYS A 275 20.06 -1.23 -3.46
C LYS A 275 19.64 -2.66 -3.17
N GLU A 276 20.63 -3.51 -2.85
CA GLU A 276 20.38 -4.81 -2.23
C GLU A 276 19.51 -4.64 -0.97
N ILE A 277 18.65 -5.63 -0.73
CA ILE A 277 17.84 -5.74 0.48
C ILE A 277 18.79 -5.99 1.66
N GLY A 278 19.29 -4.90 2.24
CA GLY A 278 20.35 -4.93 3.25
C GLY A 278 20.49 -3.61 4.03
N PHE A 279 21.47 -3.58 4.94
CA PHE A 279 21.80 -2.40 5.73
C PHE A 279 22.09 -1.19 4.81
N GLY A 280 21.31 -0.12 4.94
CA GLY A 280 21.48 1.12 4.15
C GLY A 280 20.35 1.40 3.13
N SER A 281 19.45 0.44 2.91
CA SER A 281 18.30 0.58 1.99
C SER A 281 16.96 0.82 2.71
N GLN A 282 16.96 0.94 4.04
CA GLN A 282 15.73 1.03 4.82
C GLN A 282 15.01 2.38 4.64
N ILE A 283 13.71 2.31 4.39
CA ILE A 283 12.84 3.49 4.35
C ILE A 283 12.35 3.86 5.74
N ARG A 284 12.11 2.86 6.61
CA ARG A 284 11.58 3.09 7.95
C ARG A 284 12.24 2.19 8.99
N SER A 285 12.55 2.77 10.15
CA SER A 285 13.07 2.07 11.32
C SER A 285 12.03 2.04 12.43
N TYR A 286 11.74 0.86 12.94
CA TYR A 286 10.89 0.60 14.11
C TYR A 286 11.79 0.16 15.25
N VAL A 287 12.09 1.06 16.18
CA VAL A 287 12.92 0.79 17.35
C VAL A 287 12.01 0.65 18.56
N MET A 288 12.08 -0.49 19.25
CA MET A 288 11.31 -0.75 20.48
C MET A 288 12.16 -0.72 21.75
N GLN A 289 13.49 -0.83 21.62
CA GLN A 289 14.42 -0.83 22.74
C GLN A 289 15.74 -0.17 22.30
N PRO A 290 16.36 0.72 23.09
CA PRO A 290 16.03 1.11 24.48
C PRO A 290 14.94 2.18 24.61
N TYR A 291 14.50 2.77 23.50
CA TYR A 291 13.39 3.70 23.41
C TYR A 291 12.43 3.21 22.32
N THR A 292 11.18 3.65 22.39
CA THR A 292 10.16 3.37 21.38
C THR A 292 10.09 4.52 20.39
N LEU A 293 10.47 4.27 19.14
CA LEU A 293 10.43 5.27 18.07
C LEU A 293 10.26 4.58 16.71
N VAL A 294 9.30 5.05 15.94
CA VAL A 294 9.22 4.77 14.50
C VAL A 294 9.68 6.01 13.75
N LYS A 295 10.67 5.86 12.87
CA LYS A 295 11.20 6.96 12.07
C LYS A 295 11.25 6.58 10.59
N ASP A 296 10.70 7.44 9.74
CA ASP A 296 10.87 7.37 8.29
C ASP A 296 12.13 8.16 7.90
N HIS A 297 13.06 7.52 7.18
CA HIS A 297 14.34 8.13 6.80
C HIS A 297 14.23 9.02 5.57
N ARG A 298 13.13 8.96 4.83
CA ARG A 298 12.91 9.80 3.64
C ARG A 298 12.35 11.16 4.02
N THR A 299 11.36 11.16 4.92
CA THR A 299 10.66 12.39 5.35
C THR A 299 11.14 12.92 6.70
N ASN A 300 11.96 12.16 7.43
CA ASN A 300 12.36 12.43 8.82
C ASN A 300 11.21 12.48 9.83
N MET A 301 9.99 12.10 9.44
CA MET A 301 8.85 12.01 10.34
C MET A 301 9.10 10.93 11.40
N GLU A 302 8.76 11.23 12.65
CA GLU A 302 8.97 10.33 13.77
C GLU A 302 7.76 10.27 14.71
N ILE A 303 7.44 9.06 15.17
CA ILE A 303 6.34 8.79 16.09
C ILE A 303 6.84 7.90 17.23
N SER A 304 6.68 8.37 18.46
CA SER A 304 7.09 7.63 19.67
C SER A 304 6.16 6.47 20.01
N ASN A 305 4.88 6.55 19.63
CA ASN A 305 3.88 5.51 19.87
C ASN A 305 3.98 4.36 18.84
N VAL A 306 4.94 3.46 19.02
CA VAL A 306 5.17 2.31 18.13
C VAL A 306 3.95 1.40 18.04
N ASN A 307 3.24 1.17 19.14
CA ASN A 307 2.07 0.29 19.16
C ASN A 307 0.92 0.86 18.30
N GLY A 308 0.68 2.16 18.38
CA GLY A 308 -0.31 2.83 17.52
C GLY A 308 0.02 2.67 16.03
N VAL A 309 1.30 2.78 15.66
CA VAL A 309 1.77 2.56 14.28
C VAL A 309 1.55 1.11 13.85
N LEU A 310 1.91 0.14 14.69
CA LEU A 310 1.68 -1.29 14.40
C LEU A 310 0.19 -1.66 14.34
N ASP A 311 -0.68 -0.87 14.97
CA ASP A 311 -2.13 -0.98 14.88
C ASP A 311 -2.73 -0.24 13.67
N GLY A 312 -1.89 0.15 12.71
CA GLY A 312 -2.31 0.73 11.43
C GLY A 312 -2.42 2.25 11.43
N ASN A 313 -1.83 2.97 12.40
CA ASN A 313 -1.72 4.43 12.31
C ASN A 313 -0.56 4.84 11.38
N LEU A 314 -0.74 4.61 10.08
CA LEU A 314 0.27 4.87 9.04
C LEU A 314 0.07 6.21 8.33
N ASP A 315 -1.14 6.79 8.39
CA ASP A 315 -1.50 8.03 7.70
C ASP A 315 -0.47 9.15 7.90
N PRO A 316 0.06 9.45 9.11
CA PRO A 316 1.06 10.50 9.26
C PRO A 316 2.33 10.29 8.42
N PHE A 317 2.76 9.04 8.20
CA PHE A 317 3.92 8.72 7.37
C PHE A 317 3.59 8.83 5.88
N ILE A 318 2.42 8.32 5.47
CA ILE A 318 1.94 8.38 4.09
C ILE A 318 1.77 9.84 3.68
N ASN A 319 1.11 10.64 4.52
CA ASN A 319 0.82 12.06 4.28
C ASN A 319 2.10 12.88 4.20
N ALA A 320 3.06 12.64 5.11
CA ALA A 320 4.36 13.29 5.08
C ALA A 320 5.15 12.94 3.80
N TYR A 321 5.01 11.70 3.29
CA TYR A 321 5.67 11.28 2.05
C TYR A 321 5.02 11.91 0.82
N LEU A 322 3.70 11.93 0.76
CA LEU A 322 2.95 12.52 -0.34
C LEU A 322 3.08 14.05 -0.39
N SER A 323 3.17 14.70 0.77
CA SER A 323 3.33 16.16 0.90
C SER A 323 4.79 16.61 0.77
N ALA A 324 5.76 15.69 0.83
CA ALA A 324 7.15 16.04 0.61
C ALA A 324 7.29 16.60 -0.82
N PRO A 325 8.04 17.71 -1.02
CA PRO A 325 8.22 18.26 -2.36
C PRO A 325 8.86 17.18 -3.23
N LYS A 326 8.07 16.65 -4.17
CA LYS A 326 8.59 15.82 -5.24
C LYS A 326 9.61 16.68 -5.98
N ASN A 327 10.85 16.22 -6.08
CA ASN A 327 11.78 16.88 -6.99
C ASN A 327 11.10 16.92 -8.37
N PRO A 328 11.15 18.05 -9.09
CA PRO A 328 10.46 18.22 -10.37
C PRO A 328 11.03 17.32 -11.51
N GLU A 329 11.72 16.24 -11.17
CA GLU A 329 12.36 15.28 -12.08
C GLU A 329 12.00 13.80 -11.75
N GLU A 330 10.91 13.55 -11.01
CA GLU A 330 10.28 12.21 -10.91
C GLU A 330 9.06 12.07 -11.83
#